data_AF-A0A5F5Y661-F1
#
_entry.id   AF-A0A5F5Y661-F1
#
_cell.length_a   1.000
_cell.length_b   1.000
_cell.length_c   1.000
_cell.angle_alpha   90.00
_cell.angle_beta   90.00
_cell.angle_gamma   90.00
#
_symmetry.space_group_name_H-M   'P 1'
#
loop_
_entity.id
_entity.type
_entity.pdbx_description
1 polymer ?
#
loop_
_entity_poly.entity_id
_entity_poly.type
_entity_poly.pdbx_seq_one_letter_code
_entity_poly.pdbx_strand_id
1 'polypeptide(L)'
;MKSTYAQKMYISSIGDIPLKDIIDPTFRASWIAQKVKLAKAQYMDGMNIDIEQEANCFSPEYYALTALVKEATDSFHREIKGSQVTFDVTWSPKCKDRCYNYTGIADACDFLFVMSYDEQSPALSECIAAANAPYKETLTGYDDYIKIGINPEKLVMGIPWYGYDYTCLKLLEDRVCTIPKVPSWRASCGIASGQQVPYKIIMKHVNSSISGSHWDKNQQASYYNYKLIYLLGETVLVLEAVDAEEDFKGWKDSSGHLHQVWYDNPQSISLKAAYIQKHGLRGIGMWHANCLDYSGDAVPKQQTKEMWKVLNPKL
;
A
#
# COMPACT_ATOMS: atom_id res chain seq x y z
N MET A 1 20.02 -31.86 1.50
CA MET A 1 19.24 -30.80 2.18
C MET A 1 18.47 -30.03 1.11
N LYS A 2 17.14 -30.07 1.15
CA LYS A 2 16.29 -29.53 0.08
C LYS A 2 16.28 -28.01 0.14
N SER A 3 16.81 -27.38 -0.90
CA SER A 3 16.64 -25.96 -1.22
C SER A 3 15.16 -25.67 -1.41
N THR A 4 14.57 -24.85 -0.55
CA THR A 4 13.23 -24.27 -0.71
C THR A 4 13.27 -23.27 -1.86
N TYR A 5 12.83 -23.72 -3.04
CA TYR A 5 12.48 -22.82 -4.12
C TYR A 5 11.33 -21.93 -3.65
N ALA A 6 11.50 -20.62 -3.71
CA ALA A 6 10.37 -19.70 -3.70
C ALA A 6 9.43 -20.14 -4.83
N GLN A 7 8.27 -20.69 -4.49
CA GLN A 7 7.25 -21.02 -5.48
C GLN A 7 6.85 -19.70 -6.14
N LYS A 8 7.08 -19.58 -7.44
CA LYS A 8 6.51 -18.49 -8.24
C LYS A 8 5.00 -18.73 -8.25
N MET A 9 4.27 -18.05 -7.37
CA MET A 9 2.82 -18.01 -7.39
C MET A 9 2.38 -17.06 -8.51
N TYR A 10 1.71 -17.59 -9.52
CA TYR A 10 1.05 -16.81 -10.57
C TYR A 10 -0.38 -16.55 -10.12
N ILE A 11 -0.59 -15.43 -9.43
CA ILE A 11 -1.90 -14.97 -9.00
C ILE A 11 -2.32 -13.79 -9.87
N SER A 12 -3.52 -13.86 -10.45
CA SER A 12 -4.15 -12.67 -11.04
C SER A 12 -4.80 -11.87 -9.92
N SER A 13 -4.53 -10.57 -9.85
CA SER A 13 -5.56 -9.63 -9.39
C SER A 13 -6.64 -9.68 -10.45
N ILE A 14 -7.85 -10.06 -10.06
CA ILE A 14 -8.97 -10.23 -10.99
C ILE A 14 -9.92 -9.06 -10.74
N GLY A 15 -9.91 -8.12 -11.69
CA GLY A 15 -10.45 -6.77 -11.54
C GLY A 15 -11.94 -6.60 -11.31
N ASP A 16 -12.31 -5.32 -11.21
CA ASP A 16 -13.59 -4.78 -10.74
C ASP A 16 -14.83 -5.51 -11.25
N ILE A 17 -15.52 -6.18 -10.32
CA ILE A 17 -16.89 -6.65 -10.50
C ILE A 17 -17.81 -5.67 -9.78
N PRO A 18 -18.86 -5.14 -10.39
CA PRO A 18 -19.84 -4.33 -9.66
C PRO A 18 -20.47 -5.11 -8.50
N LEU A 19 -20.45 -4.55 -7.29
CA LEU A 19 -21.03 -5.20 -6.11
C LEU A 19 -22.53 -5.51 -6.26
N LYS A 20 -23.23 -4.73 -7.10
CA LYS A 20 -24.65 -4.94 -7.39
C LYS A 20 -24.90 -6.22 -8.19
N ASP A 21 -23.98 -6.59 -9.08
CA ASP A 21 -24.15 -7.74 -9.95
C ASP A 21 -23.95 -9.05 -9.18
N ILE A 22 -23.07 -9.05 -8.18
CA ILE A 22 -22.78 -10.24 -7.37
C ILE A 22 -23.92 -10.64 -6.43
N ILE A 23 -24.95 -9.79 -6.27
CA ILE A 23 -26.17 -10.16 -5.54
C ILE A 23 -26.85 -11.35 -6.23
N ASP A 24 -26.82 -11.42 -7.57
CA ASP A 24 -27.36 -12.54 -8.32
C ASP A 24 -26.43 -13.77 -8.25
N PRO A 25 -26.87 -14.89 -7.63
CA PRO A 25 -26.07 -16.12 -7.56
C PRO A 25 -25.74 -16.71 -8.94
N THR A 26 -26.59 -16.52 -9.95
CA THR A 26 -26.36 -17.01 -11.31
C THR A 26 -25.21 -16.25 -11.97
N PHE A 27 -25.16 -14.93 -11.74
CA PHE A 27 -24.05 -14.10 -12.15
C PHE A 27 -22.76 -14.54 -11.47
N ARG A 28 -22.76 -14.72 -10.13
CA ARG A 28 -21.58 -15.21 -9.40
C ARG A 28 -21.08 -16.54 -9.95
N ALA A 29 -21.96 -17.53 -10.12
CA ALA A 29 -21.60 -18.84 -10.65
C ALA A 29 -20.98 -18.75 -12.05
N SER A 30 -21.58 -17.96 -12.94
CA SER A 30 -21.08 -17.75 -14.31
C SER A 30 -19.72 -17.07 -14.31
N TRP A 31 -19.55 -16.06 -13.48
CA TRP A 31 -18.29 -15.32 -13.34
C TRP A 31 -17.18 -16.21 -12.76
N ILE A 32 -17.46 -16.96 -11.69
CA ILE A 32 -16.51 -17.90 -11.07
C ILE A 32 -16.07 -18.96 -12.10
N ALA A 33 -17.00 -19.53 -12.86
CA ALA A 33 -16.67 -20.52 -13.90
C ALA A 33 -15.73 -19.94 -14.97
N GLN A 34 -15.94 -18.68 -15.36
CA GLN A 34 -15.04 -17.99 -16.29
C GLN A 34 -13.64 -17.78 -15.68
N LYS A 35 -13.54 -17.41 -14.40
CA LYS A 35 -12.25 -17.21 -13.72
C LYS A 35 -11.49 -18.52 -13.53
N VAL A 36 -12.16 -19.61 -13.16
CA VAL A 36 -11.55 -20.94 -13.10
C VAL A 36 -11.02 -21.36 -14.48
N LYS A 37 -11.80 -21.14 -15.55
CA LYS A 37 -11.36 -21.44 -16.93
C LYS A 37 -10.12 -20.64 -17.31
N LEU A 38 -10.10 -19.35 -17.00
CA LEU A 38 -8.95 -18.48 -17.25
C LEU A 38 -7.72 -18.94 -16.46
N ALA A 39 -7.88 -19.23 -15.17
CA ALA A 39 -6.80 -19.69 -14.31
C ALA A 39 -6.17 -20.99 -14.83
N LYS A 40 -6.99 -21.96 -15.26
CA LYS A 40 -6.50 -23.20 -15.89
C LYS A 40 -5.75 -22.92 -17.20
N ALA A 41 -6.31 -22.06 -18.06
CA ALA A 41 -5.72 -21.74 -19.36
C ALA A 41 -4.38 -21.01 -19.24
N GLN A 42 -4.18 -20.24 -18.16
CA GLN A 42 -2.98 -19.45 -17.91
C GLN A 42 -2.05 -20.09 -16.87
N TYR A 43 -2.33 -21.32 -16.43
CA TYR A 43 -1.55 -22.03 -15.41
C TYR A 43 -1.37 -21.23 -14.11
N MET A 44 -2.42 -20.52 -13.69
CA MET A 44 -2.42 -19.74 -12.45
C MET A 44 -2.57 -20.64 -11.23
N ASP A 45 -1.91 -20.25 -10.14
CA ASP A 45 -1.92 -20.98 -8.86
C ASP A 45 -3.11 -20.56 -7.97
N GLY A 46 -4.01 -19.72 -8.47
CA GLY A 46 -5.06 -19.17 -7.63
C GLY A 46 -5.65 -17.87 -8.14
N MET A 47 -6.26 -17.14 -7.22
CA MET A 47 -7.00 -15.92 -7.46
C MET A 47 -6.90 -14.96 -6.27
N ASN A 48 -6.54 -13.71 -6.53
CA ASN A 48 -6.72 -12.64 -5.56
C ASN A 48 -7.96 -11.82 -5.93
N ILE A 49 -8.87 -11.66 -4.97
CA ILE A 49 -10.08 -10.85 -5.12
C ILE A 49 -9.81 -9.50 -4.49
N ASP A 50 -9.87 -8.46 -5.31
CA ASP A 50 -9.65 -7.08 -4.89
C ASP A 50 -10.87 -6.24 -5.28
N ILE A 51 -11.78 -6.06 -4.31
CA ILE A 51 -13.01 -5.29 -4.50
C ILE A 51 -12.95 -4.08 -3.57
N GLU A 52 -12.90 -2.91 -4.19
CA GLU A 52 -12.65 -1.63 -3.54
C GLU A 52 -13.89 -0.70 -3.51
N GLN A 53 -15.08 -1.26 -3.74
CA GLN A 53 -16.34 -0.52 -3.82
C GLN A 53 -16.98 -0.32 -2.44
N GLU A 54 -17.59 0.85 -2.21
CA GLU A 54 -18.33 1.13 -0.98
C GLU A 54 -19.49 0.13 -0.77
N ALA A 55 -19.68 -0.29 0.47
CA ALA A 55 -20.80 -1.14 0.85
C ALA A 55 -21.24 -0.83 2.28
N ASN A 56 -22.55 -0.88 2.51
CA ASN A 56 -23.14 -0.70 3.83
C ASN A 56 -23.16 -2.03 4.60
N CYS A 57 -23.02 -1.95 5.92
CA CYS A 57 -23.13 -3.11 6.78
C CYS A 57 -24.49 -3.79 6.60
N PHE A 58 -24.50 -5.12 6.50
CA PHE A 58 -25.72 -5.93 6.36
C PHE A 58 -26.57 -5.65 5.11
N SER A 59 -26.02 -4.94 4.12
CA SER A 59 -26.64 -4.80 2.80
C SER A 59 -26.68 -6.14 2.04
N PRO A 60 -27.49 -6.28 0.98
CA PRO A 60 -27.40 -7.44 0.09
C PRO A 60 -25.97 -7.67 -0.43
N GLU A 61 -25.25 -6.60 -0.79
CA GLU A 61 -23.86 -6.63 -1.25
C GLU A 61 -22.91 -7.19 -0.18
N TYR A 62 -23.10 -6.82 1.10
CA TYR A 62 -22.32 -7.33 2.24
C TYR A 62 -22.37 -8.87 2.32
N TYR A 63 -23.58 -9.45 2.22
CA TYR A 63 -23.75 -10.90 2.25
C TYR A 63 -23.30 -11.56 0.95
N ALA A 64 -23.61 -10.95 -0.19
CA ALA A 64 -23.24 -11.44 -1.51
C ALA A 64 -21.72 -11.52 -1.70
N LEU A 65 -20.97 -10.57 -1.15
CA LEU A 65 -19.50 -10.57 -1.19
C LEU A 65 -18.93 -11.78 -0.45
N THR A 66 -19.45 -12.08 0.75
CA THR A 66 -19.04 -13.27 1.51
C THR A 66 -19.35 -14.56 0.73
N ALA A 67 -20.55 -14.63 0.12
CA ALA A 67 -20.95 -15.77 -0.70
C ALA A 67 -20.05 -15.94 -1.95
N LEU A 68 -19.72 -14.84 -2.64
CA LEU A 68 -18.81 -14.84 -3.79
C LEU A 68 -17.46 -15.44 -3.41
N VAL A 69 -16.86 -14.96 -2.31
CA VAL A 69 -15.55 -15.45 -1.85
C VAL A 69 -15.62 -16.93 -1.54
N LYS A 70 -16.65 -17.38 -0.81
CA LYS A 70 -16.84 -18.79 -0.47
C LYS A 70 -17.01 -19.68 -1.70
N GLU A 71 -17.89 -19.29 -2.61
CA GLU A 71 -18.18 -20.03 -3.85
C GLU A 71 -16.96 -20.07 -4.78
N ALA A 72 -16.18 -18.98 -4.84
CA ALA A 72 -14.94 -18.90 -5.59
C ALA A 72 -13.88 -19.84 -4.99
N THR A 73 -13.61 -19.76 -3.68
CA THR A 73 -12.67 -20.65 -2.98
C THR A 73 -13.02 -22.12 -3.20
N ASP A 74 -14.27 -22.52 -2.95
CA ASP A 74 -14.72 -23.90 -3.13
C ASP A 74 -14.52 -24.38 -4.57
N SER A 75 -14.78 -23.52 -5.56
CA SER A 75 -14.64 -23.86 -6.97
C SER A 75 -13.18 -23.95 -7.40
N PHE A 76 -12.33 -23.01 -6.99
CA PHE A 76 -10.90 -23.04 -7.30
C PHE A 76 -10.23 -24.26 -6.66
N HIS A 77 -10.47 -24.52 -5.37
CA HIS A 77 -9.88 -25.68 -4.66
C HIS A 77 -10.32 -27.02 -5.28
N ARG A 78 -11.58 -27.12 -5.73
CA ARG A 78 -12.09 -28.31 -6.42
C ARG A 78 -11.45 -28.50 -7.79
N GLU A 79 -11.30 -27.43 -8.55
CA GLU A 79 -10.95 -27.47 -9.97
C GLU A 79 -9.45 -27.38 -10.25
N ILE A 80 -8.69 -26.77 -9.33
CA ILE A 80 -7.25 -26.51 -9.43
C ILE A 80 -6.62 -26.92 -8.10
N LYS A 81 -6.04 -28.13 -8.07
CA LYS A 81 -5.46 -28.70 -6.86
C LYS A 81 -4.31 -27.81 -6.34
N GLY A 82 -4.39 -27.45 -5.06
CA GLY A 82 -3.40 -26.59 -4.42
C GLY A 82 -3.56 -25.10 -4.73
N SER A 83 -4.67 -24.71 -5.36
CA SER A 83 -4.94 -23.30 -5.60
C SER A 83 -5.11 -22.51 -4.30
N GLN A 84 -4.82 -21.22 -4.36
CA GLN A 84 -5.08 -20.26 -3.28
C GLN A 84 -6.08 -19.20 -3.73
N VAL A 85 -7.07 -18.90 -2.90
CA VAL A 85 -8.00 -17.78 -3.09
C VAL A 85 -7.82 -16.80 -1.94
N THR A 86 -7.48 -15.57 -2.27
CA THR A 86 -7.15 -14.52 -1.28
C THR A 86 -8.03 -13.30 -1.52
N PHE A 87 -8.13 -12.44 -0.50
CA PHE A 87 -8.97 -11.24 -0.58
C PHE A 87 -8.25 -10.03 -0.01
N ASP A 88 -8.24 -8.93 -0.76
CA ASP A 88 -7.65 -7.66 -0.34
C ASP A 88 -8.65 -6.89 0.53
N VAL A 89 -8.22 -6.51 1.74
CA VAL A 89 -9.05 -5.77 2.69
C VAL A 89 -8.41 -4.43 3.03
N THR A 90 -9.22 -3.47 3.44
CA THR A 90 -8.77 -2.14 3.91
C THR A 90 -7.80 -2.27 5.09
N TRP A 91 -6.91 -1.29 5.29
CA TRP A 91 -5.96 -1.29 6.41
C TRP A 91 -6.62 -1.39 7.80
N SER A 92 -7.88 -0.96 7.93
CA SER A 92 -8.68 -1.06 9.16
C SER A 92 -10.03 -1.73 8.88
N PRO A 93 -10.55 -2.57 9.80
CA PRO A 93 -11.90 -3.11 9.73
C PRO A 93 -12.99 -2.11 10.16
N LYS A 94 -12.62 -0.87 10.52
CA LYS A 94 -13.59 0.15 10.91
C LYS A 94 -14.43 0.55 9.70
N CYS A 95 -15.73 0.34 9.79
CA CYS A 95 -16.72 0.53 8.73
C CYS A 95 -16.95 2.01 8.37
N LYS A 96 -15.96 2.67 7.77
CA LYS A 96 -16.05 4.07 7.34
C LYS A 96 -16.71 4.18 5.96
N ASP A 97 -16.16 3.47 4.98
CA ASP A 97 -16.58 3.52 3.56
C ASP A 97 -16.85 2.12 2.98
N ARG A 98 -16.07 1.12 3.41
CA ARG A 98 -16.26 -0.30 3.04
C ARG A 98 -16.62 -1.07 4.29
N CYS A 99 -17.89 -1.39 4.48
CA CYS A 99 -18.32 -2.28 5.54
C CYS A 99 -18.54 -3.67 4.95
N TYR A 100 -17.59 -4.58 5.13
CA TYR A 100 -17.69 -5.98 4.68
C TYR A 100 -17.78 -6.92 5.88
N ASN A 101 -18.20 -8.16 5.63
CA ASN A 101 -18.15 -9.22 6.64
C ASN A 101 -16.72 -9.77 6.76
N TYR A 102 -15.81 -8.99 7.35
CA TYR A 102 -14.38 -9.34 7.35
C TYR A 102 -14.09 -10.71 7.99
N THR A 103 -14.82 -11.09 9.05
CA THR A 103 -14.67 -12.43 9.66
C THR A 103 -15.19 -13.53 8.74
N GLY A 104 -16.39 -13.36 8.16
CA GLY A 104 -16.93 -14.33 7.21
C GLY A 104 -16.10 -14.47 5.93
N ILE A 105 -15.53 -13.37 5.42
CA ILE A 105 -14.62 -13.38 4.27
C ILE A 105 -13.31 -14.09 4.64
N ALA A 106 -12.73 -13.80 5.81
CA ALA A 106 -11.55 -14.51 6.29
C ALA A 106 -11.78 -16.02 6.38
N ASP A 107 -12.91 -16.45 6.94
CA ASP A 107 -13.28 -17.87 7.02
C ASP A 107 -13.47 -18.51 5.64
N ALA A 108 -13.87 -17.72 4.64
CA ALA A 108 -14.20 -18.19 3.30
C ALA A 108 -13.01 -18.26 2.31
N CYS A 109 -11.92 -17.52 2.53
CA CYS A 109 -10.73 -17.52 1.67
C CYS A 109 -9.56 -18.26 2.33
N ASP A 110 -8.39 -18.34 1.69
CA ASP A 110 -7.17 -18.91 2.29
C ASP A 110 -6.53 -17.92 3.28
N PHE A 111 -6.45 -16.65 2.92
CA PHE A 111 -6.01 -15.55 3.78
C PHE A 111 -6.42 -14.18 3.21
N LEU A 112 -6.45 -13.19 4.09
CA LEU A 112 -6.63 -11.79 3.76
C LEU A 112 -5.27 -11.14 3.53
N PHE A 113 -5.18 -10.34 2.47
CA PHE A 113 -4.09 -9.40 2.27
C PHE A 113 -4.56 -8.03 2.76
N VAL A 114 -4.05 -7.59 3.91
CA VAL A 114 -4.45 -6.30 4.48
C VAL A 114 -3.65 -5.21 3.80
N MET A 115 -4.33 -4.33 3.07
CA MET A 115 -3.74 -3.19 2.36
C MET A 115 -3.35 -2.09 3.34
N SER A 116 -2.34 -2.32 4.19
CA SER A 116 -1.83 -1.37 5.18
C SER A 116 -0.94 -0.29 4.56
N TYR A 117 -1.58 0.50 3.71
CA TYR A 117 -1.09 1.69 3.04
C TYR A 117 -2.28 2.60 2.73
N ASP A 118 -1.99 3.82 2.28
CA ASP A 118 -2.98 4.86 2.07
C ASP A 118 -3.76 5.19 3.36
N GLU A 119 -3.06 5.10 4.51
CA GLU A 119 -3.66 5.13 5.85
C GLU A 119 -3.93 6.56 6.34
N GLN A 120 -3.40 7.57 5.65
CA GLN A 120 -3.55 8.96 6.03
C GLN A 120 -5.02 9.41 5.85
N SER A 121 -5.78 9.41 6.96
CA SER A 121 -7.17 9.86 6.99
C SER A 121 -7.27 11.36 7.36
N PRO A 122 -8.25 12.11 6.81
CA PRO A 122 -8.31 13.58 6.87
C PRO A 122 -8.72 14.18 8.23
N ALA A 123 -8.81 13.36 9.28
CA ALA A 123 -9.77 13.60 10.37
C ALA A 123 -9.27 14.51 11.50
N LEU A 124 -8.02 14.98 11.50
CA LEU A 124 -7.45 15.72 12.63
C LEU A 124 -6.74 17.00 12.19
N SER A 125 -7.56 18.03 12.00
CA SER A 125 -7.34 19.48 12.17
C SER A 125 -6.18 20.21 11.47
N GLU A 126 -5.15 19.56 10.95
CA GLU A 126 -4.06 20.24 10.23
C GLU A 126 -3.69 19.46 8.97
N CYS A 127 -3.84 20.11 7.82
CA CYS A 127 -3.43 19.54 6.55
C CYS A 127 -1.91 19.54 6.48
N ILE A 128 -1.31 18.46 6.97
CA ILE A 128 0.14 18.24 6.98
C ILE A 128 0.51 17.00 6.19
N ALA A 129 1.68 17.02 5.55
CA ALA A 129 2.27 15.84 4.92
C ALA A 129 2.62 14.80 5.99
N ALA A 130 2.40 13.52 5.70
CA ALA A 130 2.63 12.44 6.64
C ALA A 130 2.98 11.13 5.90
N ALA A 131 3.37 10.11 6.67
CA ALA A 131 3.69 8.81 6.13
C ALA A 131 2.48 8.13 5.47
N ASN A 132 2.75 7.40 4.39
CA ASN A 132 1.74 6.60 3.70
C ASN A 132 1.16 5.49 4.60
N ALA A 133 2.05 4.82 5.35
CA ALA A 133 1.73 3.78 6.30
C ALA A 133 2.44 4.08 7.63
N PRO A 134 1.92 4.98 8.47
CA PRO A 134 2.50 5.28 9.78
C PRO A 134 2.49 4.05 10.70
N TYR A 135 3.59 3.78 11.41
CA TYR A 135 3.77 2.52 12.15
C TYR A 135 2.66 2.22 13.16
N LYS A 136 2.23 3.19 13.98
CA LYS A 136 1.24 2.95 15.04
C LYS A 136 -0.13 2.66 14.45
N GLU A 137 -0.51 3.41 13.42
CA GLU A 137 -1.76 3.30 12.68
C GLU A 137 -1.85 1.94 11.99
N THR A 138 -0.79 1.55 11.26
CA THR A 138 -0.67 0.23 10.64
C THR A 138 -0.90 -0.88 11.67
N LEU A 139 -0.17 -0.89 12.79
CA LEU A 139 -0.29 -1.95 13.79
C LEU A 139 -1.65 -1.97 14.49
N THR A 140 -2.23 -0.79 14.74
CA THR A 140 -3.58 -0.68 15.32
C THR A 140 -4.63 -1.31 14.39
N GLY A 141 -4.46 -1.21 13.07
CA GLY A 141 -5.32 -1.89 12.10
C GLY A 141 -5.34 -3.41 12.28
N TYR A 142 -4.19 -4.04 12.48
CA TYR A 142 -4.09 -5.48 12.75
C TYR A 142 -4.66 -5.85 14.12
N ASP A 143 -4.40 -5.06 15.16
CA ASP A 143 -5.01 -5.26 16.48
C ASP A 143 -6.54 -5.23 16.38
N ASP A 144 -7.11 -4.31 15.59
CA ASP A 144 -8.55 -4.22 15.35
C ASP A 144 -9.10 -5.45 14.60
N TYR A 145 -8.39 -5.96 13.57
CA TYR A 145 -8.78 -7.19 12.86
C TYR A 145 -8.78 -8.42 13.78
N ILE A 146 -7.76 -8.55 14.61
CA ILE A 146 -7.66 -9.64 15.59
C ILE A 146 -8.78 -9.51 16.63
N LYS A 147 -9.06 -8.29 17.10
CA LYS A 147 -10.09 -8.00 18.10
C LYS A 147 -11.50 -8.36 17.63
N ILE A 148 -11.81 -8.22 16.34
CA ILE A 148 -13.10 -8.66 15.79
C ILE A 148 -13.18 -10.18 15.56
N GLY A 149 -12.11 -10.92 15.84
CA GLY A 149 -12.11 -12.39 15.85
C GLY A 149 -11.41 -13.06 14.67
N ILE A 150 -10.69 -12.33 13.82
CA ILE A 150 -9.92 -12.94 12.73
C ILE A 150 -8.66 -13.60 13.30
N ASN A 151 -8.45 -14.88 12.98
CA ASN A 151 -7.24 -15.60 13.35
C ASN A 151 -6.01 -14.92 12.70
N PRO A 152 -4.97 -14.53 13.46
CA PRO A 152 -3.71 -13.99 12.93
C PRO A 152 -3.11 -14.76 11.73
N GLU A 153 -3.22 -16.09 11.69
CA GLU A 153 -2.72 -16.94 10.59
C GLU A 153 -3.47 -16.74 9.25
N LYS A 154 -4.53 -15.93 9.27
CA LYS A 154 -5.30 -15.50 8.10
C LYS A 154 -4.88 -14.12 7.59
N LEU A 155 -4.01 -13.40 8.30
CA LEU A 155 -3.65 -12.03 7.96
C LEU A 155 -2.24 -11.98 7.35
N VAL A 156 -2.14 -11.49 6.13
CA VAL A 156 -0.88 -11.09 5.49
C VAL A 156 -0.77 -9.57 5.53
N MET A 157 0.37 -9.08 6.02
CA MET A 157 0.61 -7.64 6.12
C MET A 157 1.05 -7.07 4.78
N GLY A 158 0.22 -6.23 4.16
CA GLY A 158 0.54 -5.57 2.88
C GLY A 158 1.22 -4.22 3.10
N ILE A 159 2.47 -4.07 2.67
CA ILE A 159 3.24 -2.83 2.82
C ILE A 159 3.45 -2.07 1.50
N PRO A 160 3.55 -0.74 1.50
CA PRO A 160 3.78 0.01 0.27
C PRO A 160 5.27 0.02 -0.11
N TRP A 161 5.56 -0.22 -1.39
CA TRP A 161 6.83 0.11 -2.04
C TRP A 161 6.76 1.43 -2.81
N TYR A 162 5.84 2.29 -2.41
CA TYR A 162 5.70 3.65 -2.91
C TYR A 162 5.46 4.59 -1.73
N GLY A 163 5.75 5.86 -1.96
CA GLY A 163 5.49 6.95 -1.04
C GLY A 163 4.52 7.96 -1.62
N TYR A 164 4.32 9.05 -0.91
CA TYR A 164 3.58 10.21 -1.39
C TYR A 164 4.48 11.43 -1.44
N ASP A 165 4.43 12.14 -2.57
CA ASP A 165 5.01 13.46 -2.76
C ASP A 165 3.93 14.52 -2.58
N TYR A 166 4.12 15.38 -1.59
CA TYR A 166 3.21 16.47 -1.26
C TYR A 166 3.81 17.81 -1.63
N THR A 167 3.03 18.64 -2.33
CA THR A 167 3.34 20.06 -2.46
C THR A 167 3.24 20.75 -1.11
N CYS A 168 4.35 21.35 -0.69
CA CYS A 168 4.49 22.03 0.58
C CYS A 168 4.15 23.51 0.46
N LEU A 169 3.03 23.92 1.06
CA LEU A 169 2.59 25.31 1.09
C LEU A 169 3.41 26.15 2.07
N LYS A 170 3.69 25.60 3.25
CA LYS A 170 4.52 26.22 4.29
C LYS A 170 5.25 25.14 5.06
N LEU A 171 6.57 25.30 5.17
CA LEU A 171 7.40 24.53 6.09
C LEU A 171 7.40 25.26 7.44
N LEU A 172 6.88 24.61 8.48
CA LEU A 172 6.89 25.09 9.85
C LEU A 172 8.18 24.61 10.55
N GLU A 173 8.33 24.98 11.82
CA GLU A 173 9.33 24.39 12.71
C GLU A 173 9.24 22.85 12.70
N ASP A 174 10.33 22.19 13.07
CA ASP A 174 10.46 20.72 13.04
C ASP A 174 10.19 20.07 11.67
N ARG A 175 10.30 20.85 10.57
CA ARG A 175 10.14 20.41 9.18
C ARG A 175 8.72 19.90 8.87
N VAL A 176 7.72 20.37 9.62
CA VAL A 176 6.31 20.05 9.37
C VAL A 176 5.83 20.79 8.12
N CYS A 177 5.39 20.03 7.13
CA CYS A 177 4.96 20.57 5.85
C CYS A 177 3.44 20.67 5.76
N THR A 178 2.90 21.87 5.56
CA THR A 178 1.46 22.05 5.32
C THR A 178 1.10 21.80 3.86
N ILE A 179 -0.02 21.12 3.60
CA ILE A 179 -0.45 20.63 2.29
C ILE A 179 -1.80 21.23 1.88
N PRO A 180 -2.08 21.37 0.56
CA PRO A 180 -3.33 21.95 0.10
C PRO A 180 -4.56 21.13 0.51
N LYS A 181 -5.67 21.83 0.77
CA LYS A 181 -6.99 21.18 0.88
C LYS A 181 -7.49 20.83 -0.52
N VAL A 182 -7.96 19.60 -0.69
CA VAL A 182 -8.58 19.17 -1.94
C VAL A 182 -10.10 19.33 -1.80
N PRO A 183 -10.78 19.99 -2.77
CA PRO A 183 -12.24 20.04 -2.82
C PRO A 183 -12.82 18.65 -3.11
N SER A 184 -12.95 17.82 -2.08
CA SER A 184 -13.75 16.61 -2.10
C SER A 184 -15.04 16.85 -1.31
N TRP A 185 -16.05 16.00 -1.51
CA TRP A 185 -17.28 15.98 -0.69
C TRP A 185 -17.00 15.80 0.81
N ARG A 186 -15.75 15.48 1.19
CA ARG A 186 -15.24 15.38 2.57
C ARG A 186 -14.11 16.36 2.91
N ALA A 187 -13.95 17.49 2.19
CA ALA A 187 -12.96 18.55 2.46
C ALA A 187 -11.63 18.01 3.02
N SER A 188 -11.06 17.02 2.32
CA SER A 188 -10.04 16.14 2.87
C SER A 188 -8.67 16.44 2.29
N CYS A 189 -7.75 16.93 3.12
CA CYS A 189 -6.33 16.74 2.86
C CYS A 189 -5.90 15.32 3.24
N GLY A 190 -4.64 14.99 2.97
CA GLY A 190 -4.06 13.66 3.18
C GLY A 190 -3.52 13.13 1.86
N ILE A 191 -3.62 11.82 1.62
CA ILE A 191 -3.18 11.20 0.35
C ILE A 191 -3.77 11.85 -0.90
N ALA A 192 -4.99 12.42 -0.80
CA ALA A 192 -5.64 13.12 -1.91
C ALA A 192 -4.88 14.38 -2.36
N SER A 193 -4.09 14.98 -1.47
CA SER A 193 -3.26 16.17 -1.73
C SER A 193 -1.86 15.81 -2.22
N GLY A 194 -1.51 14.53 -2.31
CA GLY A 194 -0.20 14.05 -2.70
C GLY A 194 -0.26 13.17 -3.95
N GLN A 195 0.90 12.98 -4.58
CA GLN A 195 1.07 12.07 -5.70
C GLN A 195 1.83 10.83 -5.27
N GLN A 196 1.36 9.64 -5.64
CA GLN A 196 2.11 8.40 -5.39
C GLN A 196 3.43 8.41 -6.18
N VAL A 197 4.52 8.11 -5.49
CA VAL A 197 5.87 8.04 -6.08
C VAL A 197 6.49 6.66 -5.81
N PRO A 198 6.85 5.90 -6.86
CA PRO A 198 7.51 4.61 -6.70
C PRO A 198 8.87 4.71 -5.98
N TYR A 199 9.22 3.71 -5.16
CA TYR A 199 10.50 3.67 -4.42
C TYR A 199 11.74 3.90 -5.29
N LYS A 200 11.77 3.38 -6.53
CA LYS A 200 12.86 3.62 -7.49
C LYS A 200 13.08 5.09 -7.84
N ILE A 201 12.02 5.90 -7.85
CA ILE A 201 12.09 7.33 -8.12
C ILE A 201 12.57 8.06 -6.86
N ILE A 202 12.00 7.70 -5.71
CA ILE A 202 12.41 8.20 -4.39
C ILE A 202 13.93 8.01 -4.19
N MET A 203 14.44 6.81 -4.44
CA MET A 203 15.87 6.50 -4.27
C MET A 203 16.79 7.22 -5.24
N LYS A 204 16.30 7.62 -6.43
CA LYS A 204 17.06 8.45 -7.37
C LYS A 204 17.17 9.90 -6.91
N HIS A 205 16.15 10.40 -6.21
CA HIS A 205 16.07 11.81 -5.83
C HIS A 205 16.59 12.08 -4.42
N VAL A 206 16.51 11.12 -3.50
CA VAL A 206 16.79 11.35 -2.07
C VAL A 206 18.22 11.82 -1.79
N ASN A 207 19.23 11.23 -2.43
CA ASN A 207 20.64 11.59 -2.19
C ASN A 207 21.00 12.97 -2.73
N SER A 208 20.26 13.40 -3.74
CA SER A 208 20.43 14.68 -4.38
C SER A 208 19.51 15.73 -3.75
N SER A 209 18.45 15.33 -3.04
CA SER A 209 17.50 16.23 -2.38
C SER A 209 18.14 17.22 -1.42
N ILE A 210 17.44 18.33 -1.17
CA ILE A 210 17.90 19.41 -0.29
C ILE A 210 18.29 18.89 1.09
N SER A 211 17.48 17.98 1.62
CA SER A 211 17.56 17.63 3.03
C SER A 211 18.27 16.29 3.28
N GLY A 212 18.46 15.48 2.24
CA GLY A 212 18.67 14.05 2.41
C GLY A 212 17.48 13.38 3.10
N SER A 213 17.60 12.08 3.38
CA SER A 213 16.55 11.37 4.11
C SER A 213 16.57 11.70 5.60
N HIS A 214 15.40 12.03 6.14
CA HIS A 214 15.14 12.13 7.57
C HIS A 214 14.34 10.94 8.07
N TRP A 215 14.37 10.76 9.39
CA TRP A 215 13.60 9.75 10.11
C TRP A 215 12.64 10.45 11.07
N ASP A 216 11.35 10.23 10.89
CA ASP A 216 10.34 10.67 11.86
C ASP A 216 10.17 9.61 12.95
N LYS A 217 10.44 9.98 14.21
CA LYS A 217 10.36 9.04 15.34
C LYS A 217 8.94 8.65 15.72
N ASN A 218 7.95 9.50 15.43
CA ASN A 218 6.56 9.29 15.82
C ASN A 218 5.84 8.35 14.85
N GLN A 219 6.04 8.57 13.56
CA GLN A 219 5.46 7.79 12.47
C GLN A 219 6.34 6.58 12.08
N GLN A 220 7.61 6.59 12.49
CA GLN A 220 8.61 5.58 12.15
C GLN A 220 8.72 5.34 10.64
N ALA A 221 8.80 6.44 9.91
CA ALA A 221 8.92 6.47 8.46
C ALA A 221 9.95 7.51 8.04
N SER A 222 10.42 7.39 6.80
CA SER A 222 11.37 8.34 6.24
C SER A 222 10.68 9.39 5.38
N TYR A 223 11.28 10.57 5.35
CA TYR A 223 10.87 11.63 4.45
C TYR A 223 12.07 12.46 3.98
N TYR A 224 11.92 13.18 2.89
CA TYR A 224 12.88 14.20 2.47
C TYR A 224 12.15 15.39 1.85
N ASN A 225 12.81 16.54 1.85
CA ASN A 225 12.31 17.74 1.20
C ASN A 225 13.15 18.05 -0.04
N TYR A 226 12.52 18.53 -1.09
CA TYR A 226 13.21 19.01 -2.29
C TYR A 226 12.46 20.18 -2.93
N LYS A 227 13.17 20.92 -3.78
CA LYS A 227 12.60 21.99 -4.59
C LYS A 227 13.14 21.84 -6.00
N LEU A 228 12.31 22.06 -7.01
CA LEU A 228 12.76 22.04 -8.40
C LEU A 228 13.37 23.39 -8.77
N ILE A 229 14.59 23.33 -9.31
CA ILE A 229 15.31 24.49 -9.84
C ILE A 229 15.49 24.28 -11.35
N TYR A 230 14.91 25.15 -12.19
CA TYR A 230 15.29 25.22 -13.61
C TYR A 230 16.55 26.08 -13.71
N LEU A 231 17.39 25.94 -14.73
CA LEU A 231 18.41 26.95 -15.04
C LEU A 231 18.17 27.36 -16.49
N LEU A 232 18.11 28.67 -16.74
CA LEU A 232 17.86 29.22 -18.07
C LEU A 232 19.05 28.86 -18.96
N GLY A 233 18.91 27.79 -19.77
CA GLY A 233 19.75 27.59 -20.95
C GLY A 233 20.39 26.21 -21.14
N GLU A 234 20.54 25.37 -20.12
CA GLU A 234 21.18 24.05 -20.28
C GLU A 234 20.52 22.99 -19.39
N THR A 235 20.33 21.78 -19.94
CA THR A 235 19.63 20.65 -19.33
C THR A 235 20.47 20.04 -18.20
N VAL A 236 20.43 20.64 -17.02
CA VAL A 236 21.08 20.09 -15.82
C VAL A 236 20.09 20.07 -14.66
N LEU A 237 19.73 18.87 -14.21
CA LEU A 237 19.05 18.64 -12.93
C LEU A 237 20.11 18.80 -11.83
N VAL A 238 20.14 19.95 -11.16
CA VAL A 238 20.91 20.11 -9.93
C VAL A 238 19.92 20.16 -8.77
N LEU A 239 20.11 19.26 -7.84
CA LEU A 239 19.42 19.27 -6.55
C LEU A 239 20.49 19.72 -5.55
N GLU A 240 20.36 20.92 -4.98
CA GLU A 240 21.30 21.44 -3.97
C GLU A 240 20.63 21.49 -2.61
N ALA A 241 21.40 21.18 -1.57
CA ALA A 241 21.05 21.44 -0.17
C ALA A 241 21.06 22.95 0.10
N VAL A 242 19.97 23.48 0.65
CA VAL A 242 19.91 24.83 1.22
C VAL A 242 19.58 24.70 2.70
N ASP A 243 20.54 25.12 3.52
CA ASP A 243 20.34 25.37 4.94
C ASP A 243 19.31 26.48 5.12
N ALA A 244 18.48 26.31 6.14
CA ALA A 244 17.36 27.17 6.45
C ALA A 244 17.85 28.49 7.06
N GLU A 245 18.36 29.42 6.25
CA GLU A 245 18.32 30.86 6.54
C GLU A 245 18.88 31.65 5.35
N GLU A 246 18.04 32.58 4.87
CA GLU A 246 18.34 33.68 3.95
C GLU A 246 18.50 33.41 2.44
N ASP A 247 17.83 34.30 1.68
CA ASP A 247 17.86 34.50 0.22
C ASP A 247 17.22 33.45 -0.71
N PHE A 248 15.88 33.41 -0.67
CA PHE A 248 15.02 32.84 -1.70
C PHE A 248 14.86 33.78 -2.90
N LYS A 249 15.80 33.79 -3.84
CA LYS A 249 15.58 34.35 -5.18
C LYS A 249 15.91 33.36 -6.28
N GLY A 250 14.84 32.95 -6.95
CA GLY A 250 14.88 32.26 -8.23
C GLY A 250 14.58 30.79 -8.09
N TRP A 251 13.67 30.34 -8.96
CA TRP A 251 13.41 28.96 -9.36
C TRP A 251 12.22 28.25 -8.72
N LYS A 252 11.44 27.72 -9.67
CA LYS A 252 10.05 27.38 -9.51
C LYS A 252 9.77 25.94 -9.99
N ASP A 253 8.64 25.32 -9.62
CA ASP A 253 7.86 24.50 -10.57
C ASP A 253 7.40 25.45 -11.72
N SER A 254 6.24 25.38 -12.37
CA SER A 254 5.79 26.63 -13.04
C SER A 254 5.61 27.80 -12.02
N SER A 255 5.55 27.48 -10.72
CA SER A 255 5.25 28.35 -9.59
C SER A 255 6.23 28.36 -8.40
N GLY A 256 6.86 27.24 -8.01
CA GLY A 256 8.06 27.24 -7.15
C GLY A 256 7.94 26.75 -5.75
N HIS A 257 7.13 25.72 -5.60
CA HIS A 257 6.84 25.15 -4.32
C HIS A 257 7.93 24.19 -3.84
N LEU A 258 8.10 24.17 -2.52
CA LEU A 258 8.81 23.12 -1.82
C LEU A 258 7.97 21.85 -1.88
N HIS A 259 8.60 20.68 -1.90
CA HIS A 259 7.95 19.38 -1.86
C HIS A 259 8.47 18.58 -0.67
N GLN A 260 7.60 17.75 -0.09
CA GLN A 260 7.96 16.79 0.95
C GLN A 260 7.48 15.39 0.55
N VAL A 261 8.42 14.44 0.49
CA VAL A 261 8.14 13.06 0.08
C VAL A 261 8.26 12.15 1.28
N TRP A 262 7.22 11.39 1.59
CA TRP A 262 7.20 10.40 2.67
C TRP A 262 7.16 8.98 2.12
N TYR A 263 7.93 8.07 2.72
CA TYR A 263 8.08 6.71 2.21
C TYR A 263 8.53 5.70 3.27
N ASP A 264 8.27 4.42 2.97
CA ASP A 264 8.81 3.28 3.70
C ASP A 264 10.13 2.79 3.07
N ASN A 265 11.06 2.38 3.92
CA ASN A 265 12.37 1.84 3.54
C ASN A 265 12.64 0.53 4.33
N PRO A 266 13.79 -0.15 4.12
CA PRO A 266 14.07 -1.39 4.84
C PRO A 266 14.02 -1.25 6.37
N GLN A 267 14.35 -0.09 6.93
CA GLN A 267 14.27 0.14 8.38
C GLN A 267 12.82 0.19 8.86
N SER A 268 11.95 1.02 8.27
CA SER A 268 10.55 1.13 8.70
C SER A 268 9.78 -0.17 8.47
N ILE A 269 10.03 -0.85 7.34
CA ILE A 269 9.42 -2.15 7.04
C ILE A 269 9.87 -3.21 8.03
N SER A 270 11.14 -3.23 8.43
CA SER A 270 11.63 -4.20 9.43
C SER A 270 10.96 -4.03 10.79
N LEU A 271 10.64 -2.78 11.19
CA LEU A 271 9.89 -2.53 12.43
C LEU A 271 8.49 -3.14 12.35
N LYS A 272 7.78 -2.91 11.23
CA LYS A 272 6.45 -3.50 11.00
C LYS A 272 6.52 -5.03 10.93
N ALA A 273 7.54 -5.59 10.26
CA ALA A 273 7.73 -7.03 10.13
C ALA A 273 7.98 -7.73 11.48
N ALA A 274 8.49 -7.03 12.51
CA ALA A 274 8.63 -7.59 13.84
C ALA A 274 7.27 -7.90 14.51
N TYR A 275 6.22 -7.16 14.16
CA TYR A 275 4.86 -7.42 14.65
C TYR A 275 4.33 -8.78 14.20
N ILE A 276 4.65 -9.17 12.96
CA ILE A 276 4.21 -10.44 12.35
C ILE A 276 4.62 -11.63 13.21
N GLN A 277 5.90 -11.68 13.59
CA GLN A 277 6.43 -12.77 14.41
C GLN A 277 5.83 -12.76 15.81
N LYS A 278 5.69 -11.57 16.40
CA LYS A 278 5.17 -11.41 17.76
C LYS A 278 3.69 -11.83 17.89
N HIS A 279 2.89 -11.59 16.84
CA HIS A 279 1.45 -11.82 16.85
C HIS A 279 1.01 -13.03 16.01
N GLY A 280 1.95 -13.77 15.41
CA GLY A 280 1.65 -14.96 14.61
C GLY A 280 0.90 -14.66 13.31
N LEU A 281 1.14 -13.49 12.70
CA LEU A 281 0.53 -13.19 11.40
C LEU A 281 1.07 -14.16 10.33
N ARG A 282 0.26 -14.46 9.32
CA ARG A 282 0.61 -15.42 8.25
C ARG A 282 1.88 -15.03 7.49
N GLY A 283 2.10 -13.74 7.31
CA GLY A 283 3.27 -13.25 6.59
C GLY A 283 3.19 -11.77 6.24
N ILE A 284 4.07 -11.36 5.33
CA ILE A 284 4.17 -10.02 4.78
C ILE A 284 4.18 -10.10 3.26
N GLY A 285 3.55 -9.13 2.62
CA GLY A 285 3.65 -8.91 1.20
C GLY A 285 3.61 -7.41 0.91
N MET A 286 3.48 -7.05 -0.35
CA MET A 286 3.78 -5.68 -0.76
C MET A 286 2.93 -5.18 -1.94
N TRP A 287 2.80 -3.86 -2.05
CA TRP A 287 2.21 -3.17 -3.20
C TRP A 287 3.13 -2.08 -3.79
N HIS A 288 3.55 -2.13 -5.06
CA HIS A 288 3.60 -3.32 -5.92
C HIS A 288 5.00 -3.47 -6.57
N ALA A 289 5.35 -4.67 -7.03
CA ALA A 289 6.75 -5.07 -7.24
C ALA A 289 7.51 -4.19 -8.27
N ASN A 290 6.79 -3.54 -9.18
CA ASN A 290 7.35 -2.66 -10.23
C ASN A 290 7.80 -1.29 -9.68
N CYS A 291 7.54 -1.01 -8.40
CA CYS A 291 8.01 0.20 -7.75
C CYS A 291 9.51 0.18 -7.47
N LEU A 292 10.17 -0.98 -7.54
CA LEU A 292 11.62 -1.12 -7.40
C LEU A 292 12.34 -0.97 -8.75
N ASP A 293 13.65 -0.71 -8.67
CA ASP A 293 14.53 -0.61 -9.83
C ASP A 293 15.29 -1.93 -10.04
N TYR A 294 15.00 -2.60 -11.16
CA TYR A 294 15.63 -3.87 -11.55
C TYR A 294 16.72 -3.68 -12.62
N SER A 295 17.19 -2.45 -12.83
CA SER A 295 18.36 -2.20 -13.68
C SER A 295 19.61 -2.92 -13.14
N GLY A 296 20.59 -3.11 -14.02
CA GLY A 296 21.82 -3.84 -13.71
C GLY A 296 22.81 -3.10 -12.79
N ASP A 297 22.53 -1.84 -12.45
CA ASP A 297 23.44 -0.97 -11.70
C ASP A 297 23.58 -1.43 -10.24
N ALA A 298 24.78 -1.27 -9.67
CA ALA A 298 25.12 -1.83 -8.37
C ALA A 298 24.25 -1.30 -7.22
N VAL A 299 23.96 0.01 -7.21
CA VAL A 299 23.18 0.67 -6.15
C VAL A 299 21.70 0.28 -6.21
N PRO A 300 20.97 0.47 -7.34
CA PRO A 300 19.60 -0.03 -7.51
C PRO A 300 19.44 -1.51 -7.17
N LYS A 301 20.38 -2.36 -7.60
CA LYS A 301 20.35 -3.79 -7.31
C LYS A 301 20.43 -4.09 -5.82
N GLN A 302 21.28 -3.37 -5.08
CA GLN A 302 21.40 -3.53 -3.64
C GLN A 302 20.13 -3.04 -2.91
N GLN A 303 19.60 -1.88 -3.28
CA GLN A 303 18.34 -1.33 -2.73
C GLN A 303 17.18 -2.31 -2.93
N THR A 304 17.02 -2.83 -4.15
CA THR A 304 16.00 -3.84 -4.47
C THR A 304 16.18 -5.10 -3.62
N LYS A 305 17.42 -5.59 -3.47
CA LYS A 305 17.72 -6.75 -2.62
C LYS A 305 17.34 -6.52 -1.16
N GLU A 306 17.54 -5.33 -0.63
CA GLU A 306 17.18 -4.99 0.75
C GLU A 306 15.67 -4.94 0.96
N MET A 307 14.92 -4.37 0.01
CA MET A 307 13.45 -4.36 0.04
C MET A 307 12.86 -5.77 -0.02
N TRP A 308 13.42 -6.66 -0.85
CA TRP A 308 13.02 -8.08 -0.85
C TRP A 308 13.42 -8.82 0.43
N LYS A 309 14.57 -8.49 1.01
CA LYS A 309 15.07 -9.14 2.23
C LYS A 309 14.16 -8.89 3.42
N VAL A 310 13.61 -7.68 3.56
CA VAL A 310 12.73 -7.34 4.70
C VAL A 310 11.36 -8.02 4.62
N LEU A 311 10.98 -8.56 3.46
CA LEU A 311 9.80 -9.41 3.32
C LEU A 311 10.02 -10.87 3.74
N ASN A 312 11.25 -11.24 4.07
CA ASN A 312 11.59 -12.55 4.61
C ASN A 312 12.16 -12.38 6.03
N PRO A 313 11.32 -11.97 7.00
CA PRO A 313 11.77 -11.88 8.38
C PRO A 313 12.21 -13.29 8.79
N LYS A 314 13.45 -13.42 9.28
CA LYS A 314 14.00 -14.73 9.68
C LYS A 314 13.07 -15.37 10.71
N LEU A 315 12.28 -16.35 10.28
CA LEU A 315 11.45 -17.21 11.11
C LEU A 315 12.34 -18.15 11.93
#